data_AF-A0A5E4P0P4-F1
#
_entry.id   AF-A0A5E4P0P4-F1
#
_cell.length_a   1.000
_cell.length_b   1.000
_cell.length_c   1.000
_cell.angle_alpha   90.00
_cell.angle_beta   90.00
_cell.angle_gamma   90.00
#
_symmetry.space_group_name_H-M   'P 1'
#
loop_
_entity.id
_entity.type
_entity.pdbx_description
1 polymer ?
#
loop_
_entity_poly.entity_id
_entity_poly.type
_entity_poly.pdbx_seq_one_letter_code
_entity_poly.pdbx_strand_id
1 'polypeptide(L)'
;MKVFFDTNILVYAAVQSDNRHAVARRLLAGGGSISVQVLNEFANVAHRKLNMRWADIRSALRAIRASLPALPITVAINELATALAEQHKFAFYDALIVASALEAKCTTLYSEDMNHGMTIRQSLTIINPFLPPGP
;
A
#
# COMPACT_ATOMS: atom_id res chain seq x y z
N MET A 1 14.46 -8.74 3.21
CA MET A 1 13.50 -7.83 3.84
C MET A 1 12.14 -8.05 3.19
N LYS A 2 11.04 -8.10 3.95
CA LYS A 2 9.70 -8.26 3.37
C LYS A 2 9.00 -6.91 3.30
N VAL A 3 8.60 -6.52 2.10
CA VAL A 3 8.05 -5.20 1.78
C VAL A 3 6.54 -5.31 1.54
N PHE A 4 5.79 -4.34 2.06
CA PHE A 4 4.38 -4.14 1.76
C PHE A 4 4.18 -2.78 1.09
N PHE A 5 3.25 -2.70 0.14
CA PHE A 5 2.93 -1.46 -0.55
C PHE A 5 1.51 -0.98 -0.22
N ASP A 6 1.41 0.30 0.07
CA ASP A 6 0.16 1.05 0.13
C ASP A 6 -0.35 1.40 -1.29
N THR A 7 -1.60 1.84 -1.37
CA THR A 7 -2.30 2.23 -2.59
C THR A 7 -1.63 3.38 -3.32
N ASN A 8 -1.13 4.40 -2.60
CA ASN A 8 -0.48 5.56 -3.22
C ASN A 8 0.72 5.14 -4.10
N ILE A 9 1.50 4.14 -3.70
CA ILE A 9 2.62 3.60 -4.49
C ILE A 9 2.12 3.05 -5.84
N LEU A 10 1.02 2.27 -5.84
CA LEU A 10 0.45 1.73 -7.07
C LEU A 10 -0.14 2.83 -7.96
N VAL A 11 -0.76 3.84 -7.37
CA VAL A 11 -1.32 4.98 -8.08
C VAL A 11 -0.22 5.77 -8.78
N TYR A 12 0.87 6.13 -8.10
CA TYR A 12 1.98 6.84 -8.72
C TYR A 12 2.69 6.02 -9.79
N ALA A 13 2.80 4.70 -9.59
CA ALA A 13 3.33 3.81 -10.62
C ALA A 13 2.43 3.74 -11.88
N ALA A 14 1.15 4.09 -11.80
CA ALA A 14 0.22 4.11 -12.93
C ALA A 14 0.20 5.47 -13.68
N VAL A 15 0.56 6.57 -13.02
CA VAL A 15 0.50 7.93 -13.59
C VAL A 15 1.89 8.36 -14.07
N GLN A 16 2.18 8.20 -15.36
CA GLN A 16 3.51 8.48 -15.93
C GLN A 16 3.97 9.93 -15.78
N SER A 17 3.04 10.89 -15.76
CA SER A 17 3.35 12.31 -15.62
C SER A 17 3.63 12.74 -14.18
N ASP A 18 3.42 11.87 -13.18
CA ASP A 18 3.71 12.19 -11.78
C ASP A 18 5.22 12.09 -11.51
N ASN A 19 5.79 13.05 -10.79
CA ASN A 19 7.21 13.07 -10.47
C ASN A 19 7.65 11.88 -9.59
N ARG A 20 6.73 11.27 -8.84
CA ARG A 20 6.95 10.06 -8.02
C ARG A 20 6.91 8.77 -8.83
N HIS A 21 6.51 8.82 -10.10
CA HIS A 21 6.34 7.64 -10.96
C HIS A 21 7.58 6.76 -11.01
N ALA A 22 8.75 7.36 -11.27
CA ALA A 22 10.01 6.62 -11.40
C ALA A 22 10.40 5.89 -10.11
N VAL A 23 10.23 6.55 -8.96
CA VAL A 23 10.50 5.97 -7.64
C VAL A 23 9.52 4.82 -7.36
N ALA A 24 8.22 5.03 -7.56
CA ALA A 24 7.21 4.01 -7.36
C ALA A 24 7.44 2.77 -8.24
N ARG A 25 7.75 2.95 -9.54
CA ARG A 25 8.09 1.84 -10.45
C ARG A 25 9.32 1.07 -9.99
N ARG A 26 10.37 1.76 -9.53
CA ARG A 26 11.59 1.14 -9.00
C ARG A 26 11.30 0.30 -7.76
N LEU A 27 10.47 0.80 -6.84
CA LEU A 27 10.08 0.07 -5.64
C LEU A 27 9.32 -1.22 -5.99
N LEU A 28 8.31 -1.12 -6.87
CA LEU A 28 7.53 -2.29 -7.28
C LEU A 28 8.37 -3.33 -8.04
N ALA A 29 9.36 -2.90 -8.81
CA ALA A 29 10.31 -3.81 -9.47
C ALA A 29 11.20 -4.59 -8.48
N GLY A 30 11.39 -4.06 -7.26
CA GLY A 30 12.07 -4.76 -6.16
C GLY A 30 11.24 -5.89 -5.52
N GLY A 31 9.96 -6.01 -5.89
CA GLY A 31 9.04 -6.99 -5.33
C GLY A 31 8.52 -6.62 -3.93
N GLY A 32 7.49 -7.33 -3.50
CA GLY A 32 6.83 -7.11 -2.22
C GLY A 32 5.46 -7.76 -2.17
N SER A 33 4.59 -7.29 -1.30
CA SER A 33 3.22 -7.79 -1.14
C SER A 33 2.24 -6.63 -0.98
N ILE A 34 0.97 -6.92 -1.25
CA ILE A 34 -0.15 -6.00 -1.03
C ILE A 34 -1.31 -6.78 -0.39
N SER A 35 -2.42 -6.11 -0.09
CA SER A 35 -3.68 -6.78 0.26
C SER A 35 -4.77 -6.50 -0.77
N VAL A 36 -5.87 -7.24 -0.67
CA VAL A 36 -7.09 -6.95 -1.42
C VAL A 36 -7.62 -5.55 -1.09
N GLN A 37 -7.40 -5.02 0.11
CA GLN A 37 -7.77 -3.64 0.44
C GLN A 37 -7.06 -2.62 -0.45
N VAL A 38 -5.75 -2.79 -0.67
CA VAL A 38 -4.96 -1.95 -1.58
C VAL A 38 -5.50 -2.01 -3.02
N LEU A 39 -5.93 -3.20 -3.47
CA LEU A 39 -6.56 -3.36 -4.79
C LEU A 39 -7.92 -2.62 -4.88
N ASN A 40 -8.73 -2.69 -3.83
CA ASN A 40 -10.03 -2.03 -3.75
C ASN A 40 -9.86 -0.50 -3.83
N GLU A 41 -8.92 0.04 -3.06
CA GLU A 41 -8.62 1.46 -3.06
C GLU A 41 -8.04 1.92 -4.39
N PHE A 42 -7.13 1.14 -5.00
CA PHE A 42 -6.61 1.44 -6.33
C PHE A 42 -7.74 1.56 -7.35
N ALA A 43 -8.68 0.60 -7.38
CA ALA A 43 -9.81 0.64 -8.30
C ALA A 43 -10.69 1.89 -8.09
N ASN A 44 -10.96 2.24 -6.84
CA ASN A 44 -11.73 3.42 -6.48
C ASN A 44 -11.03 4.72 -6.90
N VAL A 45 -9.73 4.85 -6.64
CA VAL A 45 -8.92 6.02 -7.02
C VAL A 45 -8.78 6.12 -8.54
N ALA A 46 -8.46 5.02 -9.21
CA ALA A 46 -8.33 4.97 -10.66
C ALA A 46 -9.63 5.39 -11.37
N HIS A 47 -10.77 4.95 -10.86
CA HIS A 47 -12.06 5.34 -11.42
C HIS A 47 -12.42 6.80 -11.10
N ARG A 48 -12.37 7.20 -9.81
CA ARG A 48 -12.91 8.50 -9.36
C ARG A 48 -11.97 9.68 -9.56
N LYS A 49 -10.65 9.46 -9.49
CA LYS A 49 -9.65 10.54 -9.56
C LYS A 49 -8.89 10.53 -10.89
N LEU A 50 -8.61 9.35 -11.46
CA LEU A 50 -7.86 9.24 -12.71
C LEU A 50 -8.78 9.12 -13.95
N ASN A 51 -10.10 9.04 -13.76
CA ASN A 51 -11.10 8.87 -14.83
C ASN A 51 -10.79 7.69 -15.77
N MET A 52 -10.16 6.64 -15.25
CA MET A 52 -9.85 5.45 -16.04
C MET A 52 -11.12 4.66 -16.35
N ARG A 53 -11.21 4.11 -17.56
CA ARG A 53 -12.32 3.20 -17.92
C ARG A 53 -12.18 1.89 -17.16
N TRP A 54 -13.29 1.26 -16.80
CA TRP A 54 -13.29 -0.03 -16.10
C TRP A 54 -12.51 -1.13 -16.82
N ALA A 55 -12.46 -1.11 -18.16
CA ALA A 55 -11.63 -2.05 -18.92
C ALA A 55 -10.13 -1.88 -18.61
N ASP A 56 -9.65 -0.63 -18.54
CA ASP A 56 -8.27 -0.30 -18.25
C ASP A 56 -7.94 -0.61 -16.77
N ILE A 57 -8.87 -0.33 -15.85
CA ILE A 57 -8.74 -0.69 -14.42
C ILE A 57 -8.62 -2.20 -14.24
N ARG A 58 -9.46 -3.00 -14.91
CA ARG A 58 -9.39 -4.47 -14.83
C ARG A 58 -8.05 -5.01 -15.34
N SER A 59 -7.54 -4.45 -16.44
CA SER A 59 -6.23 -4.80 -16.98
C SER A 59 -5.11 -4.45 -16.01
N ALA A 60 -5.14 -3.25 -15.41
CA ALA A 60 -4.18 -2.83 -14.40
C ALA A 60 -4.20 -3.75 -13.16
N LEU A 61 -5.38 -4.04 -12.60
CA LEU A 61 -5.53 -4.96 -11.46
C LEU A 61 -5.05 -6.39 -11.78
N ARG A 62 -5.20 -6.85 -13.02
CA ARG A 62 -4.64 -8.15 -13.46
C ARG A 62 -3.12 -8.11 -13.46
N ALA A 63 -2.51 -7.06 -14.03
CA ALA A 63 -1.06 -6.90 -14.07
C ALA A 63 -0.44 -6.75 -12.66
N ILE A 64 -1.11 -6.01 -11.77
CA ILE A 64 -0.69 -5.86 -10.37
C ILE A 64 -0.69 -7.22 -9.66
N ARG A 65 -1.79 -7.97 -9.73
CA ARG A 65 -1.91 -9.30 -9.09
C ARG A 65 -0.97 -10.35 -9.67
N ALA A 66 -0.55 -10.20 -10.94
CA ALA A 66 0.45 -11.07 -11.53
C ALA A 66 1.87 -10.77 -11.02
N SER A 67 2.13 -9.53 -10.58
CA SER A 67 3.44 -9.07 -10.12
C SER A 67 3.60 -9.13 -8.60
N LEU A 68 2.52 -8.92 -7.85
CA LEU A 68 2.52 -8.79 -6.40
C LEU A 68 1.49 -9.75 -5.79
N PRO A 69 1.89 -10.64 -4.86
CA PRO A 69 0.94 -11.42 -4.09
C PRO A 69 0.03 -10.49 -3.27
N ALA A 70 -1.27 -10.71 -3.40
CA ALA A 70 -2.30 -9.97 -2.68
C ALA A 70 -2.88 -10.82 -1.56
N LEU A 71 -2.71 -10.39 -0.31
CA LEU A 71 -3.29 -11.04 0.85
C LEU A 71 -4.79 -10.77 0.94
N PRO A 72 -5.61 -11.78 1.28
CA PRO A 72 -7.03 -11.56 1.54
C PRO A 72 -7.24 -10.71 2.79
N ILE A 73 -8.35 -9.99 2.85
CA ILE A 73 -8.81 -9.36 4.10
C ILE A 73 -9.66 -10.38 4.85
N THR A 74 -9.22 -10.73 6.05
CA THR A 74 -9.89 -11.70 6.93
C THR A 74 -10.48 -11.01 8.16
N VAL A 75 -11.33 -11.71 8.91
CA VAL A 75 -11.86 -11.21 10.19
C VAL A 75 -10.71 -10.88 11.16
N ALA A 76 -9.68 -11.72 11.25
CA ALA A 76 -8.53 -11.46 12.10
C ALA A 76 -7.77 -10.17 11.71
N ILE A 77 -7.62 -9.89 10.41
CA ILE A 77 -7.04 -8.63 9.92
C ILE A 77 -7.94 -7.44 10.31
N ASN A 78 -9.26 -7.59 10.22
CA ASN A 78 -10.21 -6.55 10.62
C ASN A 78 -10.16 -6.24 12.13
N GLU A 79 -10.12 -7.27 12.98
CA GLU A 79 -9.98 -7.12 14.42
C GLU A 79 -8.66 -6.41 14.78
N LEU A 80 -7.56 -6.84 14.16
CA LEU A 80 -6.26 -6.19 14.34
C LEU A 80 -6.28 -4.73 13.88
N ALA A 81 -6.89 -4.45 12.73
CA ALA A 81 -7.02 -3.09 12.21
C ALA A 81 -7.83 -2.20 13.15
N THR A 82 -8.90 -2.71 13.74
CA THR A 82 -9.72 -1.98 14.73
C THR A 82 -8.87 -1.57 15.93
N ALA A 83 -8.10 -2.51 16.50
CA ALA A 83 -7.20 -2.23 17.62
C ALA A 83 -6.09 -1.23 17.24
N LEU A 84 -5.50 -1.35 16.04
CA LEU A 84 -4.48 -0.42 15.56
C LEU A 84 -5.02 0.98 15.32
N ALA A 85 -6.23 1.10 14.75
CA ALA A 85 -6.89 2.38 14.54
C ALA A 85 -7.15 3.09 15.87
N GLU A 86 -7.61 2.36 16.89
CA GLU A 86 -7.82 2.92 18.22
C GLU A 86 -6.50 3.37 18.88
N GLN A 87 -5.50 2.49 18.87
CA GLN A 87 -4.21 2.69 19.56
C GLN A 87 -3.37 3.80 18.92
N HIS A 88 -3.32 3.84 17.59
CA HIS A 88 -2.42 4.72 16.83
C HIS A 88 -3.13 5.86 16.11
N LYS A 89 -4.45 5.97 16.23
CA LYS A 89 -5.29 6.99 15.58
C LYS A 89 -5.18 7.00 14.06
N PHE A 90 -4.93 5.82 13.47
CA PHE A 90 -5.01 5.66 12.02
C PHE A 90 -6.44 5.82 11.52
N ALA A 91 -6.60 6.31 10.29
CA ALA A 91 -7.85 6.08 9.57
C ALA A 91 -8.06 4.57 9.42
N PHE A 92 -9.32 4.12 9.42
CA PHE A 92 -9.62 2.69 9.52
C PHE A 92 -9.06 1.88 8.34
N TYR A 93 -9.13 2.40 7.12
CA TYR A 93 -8.61 1.72 5.94
C TYR A 93 -7.08 1.66 5.92
N ASP A 94 -6.40 2.72 6.40
CA ASP A 94 -4.95 2.69 6.63
C ASP A 94 -4.58 1.61 7.65
N ALA A 95 -5.37 1.48 8.73
CA ALA A 95 -5.15 0.44 9.73
C ALA A 95 -5.32 -0.98 9.17
N LEU A 96 -6.22 -1.20 8.20
CA LEU A 96 -6.34 -2.48 7.48
C LEU A 96 -5.09 -2.80 6.66
N ILE A 97 -4.47 -1.80 6.05
CA ILE A 97 -3.21 -1.96 5.31
C ILE A 97 -2.08 -2.31 6.27
N VAL A 98 -1.94 -1.60 7.39
CA VAL A 98 -0.94 -1.89 8.43
C VAL A 98 -1.14 -3.29 9.00
N ALA A 99 -2.38 -3.68 9.34
CA ALA A 99 -2.71 -5.02 9.83
C ALA A 99 -2.34 -6.11 8.81
N SER A 100 -2.64 -5.89 7.54
CA SER A 100 -2.28 -6.82 6.46
C SER A 100 -0.76 -6.96 6.30
N ALA A 101 -0.02 -5.86 6.43
CA ALA A 101 1.43 -5.87 6.37
C ALA A 101 2.07 -6.65 7.54
N LEU A 102 1.52 -6.49 8.75
CA LEU A 102 1.91 -7.30 9.91
C LEU A 102 1.63 -8.79 9.70
N GLU A 103 0.44 -9.14 9.19
CA GLU A 103 0.06 -10.52 8.89
C GLU A 103 0.96 -11.16 7.82
N ALA A 104 1.36 -10.39 6.81
CA ALA A 104 2.35 -10.80 5.79
C ALA A 104 3.77 -11.02 6.36
N LYS A 105 3.99 -10.64 7.63
CA LYS A 105 5.29 -10.57 8.29
C LYS A 105 6.25 -9.64 7.54
N CYS A 106 5.70 -8.56 6.98
CA CYS A 106 6.50 -7.51 6.36
C CYS A 106 7.19 -6.68 7.42
N THR A 107 8.38 -6.20 7.09
CA THR A 107 9.21 -5.35 7.95
C THR A 107 9.17 -3.89 7.51
N THR A 108 8.73 -3.63 6.28
CA THR A 108 8.56 -2.28 5.74
C THR A 108 7.21 -2.14 5.07
N LEU A 109 6.49 -1.07 5.39
CA LEU A 109 5.31 -0.61 4.66
C LEU A 109 5.67 0.69 3.95
N TYR A 110 5.66 0.69 2.62
CA TYR A 110 5.80 1.93 1.85
C TYR A 110 4.46 2.65 1.75
N SER A 111 4.39 3.85 2.31
CA SER A 111 3.20 4.71 2.30
C SER A 111 3.63 6.17 2.34
N GLU A 112 2.98 7.01 1.54
CA GLU A 112 3.18 8.45 1.59
C GLU A 112 2.35 9.13 2.70
N ASP A 113 1.12 8.65 2.90
CA ASP A 113 0.10 9.33 3.70
C ASP A 113 0.23 9.02 5.21
N MET A 114 1.03 8.03 5.58
CA MET A 114 1.25 7.62 6.96
C MET A 114 2.56 8.19 7.55
N ASN A 115 2.67 8.14 8.88
CA ASN A 115 3.82 8.68 9.62
C ASN A 115 5.13 7.97 9.28
N HIS A 116 5.99 8.62 8.49
CA HIS A 116 7.31 8.13 8.17
C HIS A 116 8.15 7.86 9.43
N GLY A 117 8.84 6.71 9.47
CA GLY A 117 9.69 6.29 10.58
C GLY A 117 8.92 5.63 11.73
N MET A 118 7.58 5.70 11.73
CA MET A 118 6.75 5.05 12.74
C MET A 118 6.95 3.53 12.67
N THR A 119 7.22 2.93 13.83
CA THR A 119 7.37 1.48 13.97
C THR A 119 6.21 0.90 14.75
N ILE A 120 5.53 -0.08 14.15
CA ILE A 120 4.37 -0.77 14.70
C ILE A 120 4.81 -2.13 15.24
N ARG A 121 4.48 -2.40 16.51
CA ARG A 121 4.81 -3.66 17.20
C ARG A 121 6.27 -4.10 17.03
N GLN A 122 7.19 -3.14 16.97
CA GLN A 122 8.65 -3.35 16.83
C GLN A 122 9.08 -4.18 15.60
N SER A 123 8.18 -4.42 14.65
CA SER A 123 8.40 -5.37 13.54
C SER A 123 8.13 -4.78 12.17
N LEU A 124 7.25 -3.78 12.07
CA LEU A 124 6.91 -3.11 10.82
C LEU A 124 7.23 -1.62 10.91
N THR A 125 8.08 -1.12 10.01
CA THR A 125 8.38 0.31 9.90
C THR A 125 7.70 0.92 8.68
N ILE A 126 7.03 2.04 8.87
CA ILE A 126 6.39 2.81 7.80
C ILE A 126 7.43 3.74 7.17
N ILE A 127 7.60 3.65 5.86
CA ILE A 127 8.58 4.43 5.10
C ILE A 127 7.87 5.21 3.99
N ASN A 128 7.99 6.53 4.00
CA ASN A 128 7.62 7.35 2.86
C ASN A 128 8.84 7.42 1.92
N PRO A 129 8.78 6.78 0.74
CA PRO A 129 9.93 6.68 -0.15
C PRO A 129 10.14 7.95 -0.99
N PHE A 130 9.26 8.94 -0.90
CA PHE A 130 9.30 10.17 -1.68
C PHE A 130 9.93 11.33 -0.90
N LEU A 131 10.26 11.12 0.38
CA LEU A 131 11.03 12.07 1.15
C LEU A 131 12.51 12.05 0.68
N PRO A 132 13.21 13.19 0.76
CA PRO A 132 14.64 13.20 0.52
C PRO A 132 15.35 12.25 1.50
N PRO A 133 16.53 11.70 1.13
CA PRO A 133 17.36 10.95 2.08
C PRO A 133 17.55 11.81 3.33
N GLY A 134 17.36 11.22 4.52
CA GLY A 134 17.64 11.92 5.78
C GLY A 134 19.08 12.43 5.82
N PRO A 135 19.37 13.43 6.66
CA PRO A 135 20.75 13.88 6.89
C PRO A 135 21.66 12.74 7.37
#